data_AF-A0A149VI24-F1
#
_entry.id   AF-A0A149VI24-F1
#
_cell.length_a   1.000
_cell.length_b   1.000
_cell.length_c   1.000
_cell.angle_alpha   90.00
_cell.angle_beta   90.00
_cell.angle_gamma   90.00
#
_symmetry.space_group_name_H-M   'P 1'
#
loop_
_entity.id
_entity.type
_entity.pdbx_description
1 polymer ?
#
loop_
_entity_poly.entity_id
_entity_poly.type
_entity_poly.pdbx_seq_one_letter_code
_entity_poly.pdbx_strand_id
1 'polypeptide(L)'
;MPTGNYIRQNSVKTRLAAGLAANHVEGFLQWLRERQYTPLTVIERERLLACWTDWACEAGYAFETIRDAYKASYTLIGSGYRSRFRGDLHKDAVECAKLFIIYLETCKVLDSLPAPTEPALLVEFRHWALEQHGLAETTLGFYLHVIRLFVAYMGEDPTTYTAATIRAFVLERGQNVSQCRVKGIIVSTRSFLRFLVATKRCPSGLVHALPRSANWQLTSIPRFLPDAEIERIIDACDGEHRLRDRAIILLLARLGLRASEVARLTFDDLDWSQGHIRIHGKGRRLELLPLTQ
;
A
#
# COMPACT_ATOMS: atom_id res chain seq x y z
N MET A 1 -17.10 -33.47 -20.20
CA MET A 1 -17.11 -32.37 -19.21
C MET A 1 -17.32 -32.97 -17.83
N PRO A 2 -16.29 -33.12 -16.99
CA PRO A 2 -16.49 -33.47 -15.60
C PRO A 2 -16.51 -32.21 -14.73
N THR A 3 -17.64 -32.01 -14.07
CA THR A 3 -17.88 -31.13 -12.92
C THR A 3 -16.99 -31.55 -11.75
N GLY A 4 -15.97 -30.74 -11.44
CA GLY A 4 -15.10 -30.93 -10.28
C GLY A 4 -15.49 -29.98 -9.14
N ASN A 5 -15.78 -30.53 -7.96
CA ASN A 5 -15.82 -29.77 -6.70
C ASN A 5 -14.39 -29.28 -6.37
N TYR A 6 -14.05 -28.03 -6.74
CA TYR A 6 -12.72 -27.43 -6.52
C TYR A 6 -12.62 -26.72 -5.16
N ILE A 7 -12.83 -27.44 -4.06
CA ILE A 7 -12.40 -27.00 -2.73
C ILE A 7 -11.22 -27.88 -2.34
N ARG A 8 -10.00 -27.33 -2.28
CA ARG A 8 -8.83 -28.06 -1.78
C ARG A 8 -9.11 -28.48 -0.33
N GLN A 9 -9.23 -29.78 -0.10
CA GLN A 9 -9.62 -30.37 1.19
C GLN A 9 -8.50 -30.34 2.25
N ASN A 10 -7.27 -29.99 1.88
CA ASN A 10 -6.12 -30.01 2.78
C ASN A 10 -6.01 -28.73 3.63
N SER A 11 -5.66 -28.90 4.91
CA SER A 11 -5.39 -27.78 5.81
C SER A 11 -4.26 -26.90 5.27
N VAL A 12 -4.30 -25.59 5.58
CA VAL A 12 -3.28 -24.61 5.17
C VAL A 12 -1.87 -25.08 5.58
N LYS A 13 -1.73 -25.65 6.78
CA LYS A 13 -0.48 -26.23 7.28
C LYS A 13 0.02 -27.38 6.43
N THR A 14 -0.86 -28.29 6.02
CA THR A 14 -0.50 -29.43 5.15
C THR A 14 -0.02 -28.96 3.78
N ARG A 15 -0.65 -27.91 3.23
CA ARG A 15 -0.26 -27.31 1.95
C ARG A 15 1.12 -26.65 2.03
N LEU A 16 1.36 -25.89 3.08
CA LEU A 16 2.67 -25.24 3.31
C LEU A 16 3.79 -26.25 3.56
N ALA A 17 3.51 -27.34 4.29
CA ALA A 17 4.48 -28.41 4.51
C ALA A 17 4.88 -29.16 3.23
N ALA A 18 4.04 -29.15 2.20
CA ALA A 18 4.34 -29.71 0.88
C ALA A 18 4.86 -28.67 -0.13
N GLY A 19 4.82 -27.38 0.23
CA GLY A 19 5.20 -26.27 -0.64
C GLY A 19 6.65 -25.85 -0.48
N LEU A 20 7.10 -24.98 -1.38
CA LEU A 20 8.46 -24.40 -1.38
C LEU A 20 8.85 -23.68 -0.07
N ALA A 21 7.91 -23.30 0.79
CA ALA A 21 8.18 -22.60 2.05
C ALA A 21 8.27 -23.53 3.28
N ALA A 22 8.14 -24.85 3.10
CA ALA A 22 7.96 -25.82 4.18
C ALA A 22 8.96 -25.67 5.34
N ASN A 23 10.25 -25.56 5.04
CA ASN A 23 11.32 -25.49 6.05
C ASN A 23 11.43 -24.14 6.77
N HIS A 24 10.71 -23.11 6.31
CA HIS A 24 10.92 -21.72 6.71
C HIS A 24 9.64 -21.03 7.18
N VAL A 25 8.48 -21.68 7.06
CA VAL A 25 7.18 -21.08 7.37
C VAL A 25 7.03 -20.75 8.85
N GLU A 26 7.42 -21.64 9.76
CA GLU A 26 7.28 -21.38 11.20
C GLU A 26 8.13 -20.18 11.65
N GLY A 27 9.38 -20.11 11.17
CA GLY A 27 10.26 -18.98 11.40
C GLY A 27 9.71 -17.67 10.80
N PHE A 28 9.10 -17.73 9.62
CA PHE A 28 8.45 -16.58 9.01
C PHE A 28 7.27 -16.07 9.84
N LEU A 29 6.39 -16.97 10.32
CA LEU A 29 5.25 -16.57 11.15
C LEU A 29 5.70 -15.99 12.49
N GLN A 30 6.77 -16.53 13.08
CA GLN A 30 7.38 -15.99 14.29
C GLN A 30 7.96 -14.58 14.04
N TRP A 31 8.69 -14.41 12.94
CA TRP A 31 9.26 -13.13 12.52
C TRP A 31 8.19 -12.04 12.29
N LEU A 32 6.99 -12.42 11.84
CA LEU A 32 5.84 -11.51 11.75
C LEU A 32 5.32 -11.11 13.15
N ARG A 33 5.21 -12.06 14.09
CA ARG A 33 4.75 -11.76 15.47
C ARG A 33 5.70 -10.81 16.18
N GLU A 34 7.01 -11.00 16.02
CA GLU A 34 8.04 -10.11 16.57
C GLU A 34 7.94 -8.67 16.04
N ARG A 35 7.39 -8.50 14.83
CA ARG A 35 7.06 -7.20 14.22
C ARG A 35 5.69 -6.67 14.59
N GLN A 36 5.08 -7.22 15.64
CA GLN A 36 3.79 -6.79 16.18
C GLN A 36 2.62 -6.91 15.19
N TYR A 37 2.70 -7.84 14.23
CA TYR A 37 1.55 -8.18 13.41
C TYR A 37 0.47 -8.84 14.30
N THR A 38 -0.79 -8.45 14.09
CA THR A 38 -1.90 -9.03 14.85
C THR A 38 -2.07 -10.53 14.55
N PRO A 39 -2.60 -11.35 15.48
CA PRO A 39 -2.82 -12.78 15.26
C PRO A 39 -3.62 -13.08 13.98
N LEU A 40 -4.67 -12.29 13.70
CA LEU A 40 -5.47 -12.42 12.49
C LEU A 40 -4.66 -12.13 11.22
N THR A 41 -3.79 -11.12 11.25
CA THR A 41 -2.91 -10.82 10.12
C THR A 41 -1.89 -11.94 9.89
N VAL A 42 -1.33 -12.54 10.95
CA VAL A 42 -0.39 -13.66 10.83
C VAL A 42 -1.08 -14.88 10.18
N ILE A 43 -2.30 -15.22 10.61
CA ILE A 43 -3.09 -16.30 10.00
C ILE A 43 -3.37 -16.00 8.52
N GLU A 44 -3.69 -14.76 8.19
CA GLU A 44 -3.93 -14.37 6.80
C GLU A 44 -2.65 -14.46 5.96
N ARG A 45 -1.49 -14.03 6.49
CA ARG A 45 -0.20 -14.17 5.80
C ARG A 45 0.18 -15.63 5.59
N GLU A 46 -0.09 -16.50 6.55
CA GLU A 46 0.09 -17.96 6.40
C GLU A 46 -0.74 -18.50 5.22
N ARG A 47 -2.03 -18.12 5.13
CA ARG A 47 -2.92 -18.51 4.03
C ARG A 47 -2.45 -17.98 2.68
N LEU A 48 -2.08 -16.71 2.63
CA LEU A 48 -1.60 -16.04 1.41
C LEU A 48 -0.31 -16.68 0.89
N LEU A 49 0.62 -17.02 1.80
CA LEU A 49 1.85 -17.72 1.46
C LEU A 49 1.53 -19.10 0.87
N ALA A 50 0.58 -19.84 1.46
CA ALA A 50 0.15 -21.14 0.94
C ALA A 50 -0.43 -21.05 -0.48
N CYS A 51 -1.20 -19.99 -0.78
CA CYS A 51 -1.75 -19.78 -2.12
C CYS A 51 -0.63 -19.56 -3.16
N TRP A 52 0.38 -18.77 -2.78
CA TRP A 52 1.51 -18.50 -3.66
C TRP A 52 2.42 -19.71 -3.85
N THR A 53 2.74 -20.44 -2.76
CA THR A 53 3.60 -21.64 -2.81
C THR A 53 2.99 -22.72 -3.68
N ASP A 54 1.68 -22.94 -3.56
CA ASP A 54 0.96 -23.93 -4.37
C ASP A 54 1.03 -23.60 -5.86
N TRP A 55 0.74 -22.34 -6.23
CA TRP A 55 0.86 -21.89 -7.61
C TRP A 55 2.28 -22.06 -8.15
N ALA A 56 3.28 -21.70 -7.35
CA ALA A 56 4.68 -21.77 -7.76
C ALA A 56 5.13 -23.22 -7.97
N CYS A 57 4.75 -24.15 -7.11
CA CYS A 57 5.02 -25.58 -7.29
C CYS A 57 4.29 -26.14 -8.53
N GLU A 58 3.03 -25.77 -8.77
CA GLU A 58 2.29 -26.15 -9.99
C GLU A 58 2.93 -25.61 -11.28
N ALA A 59 3.54 -24.43 -11.20
CA ALA A 59 4.30 -23.83 -12.29
C ALA A 59 5.73 -24.37 -12.43
N GLY A 60 6.12 -25.36 -11.61
CA GLY A 60 7.43 -26.03 -11.68
C GLY A 60 8.58 -25.29 -10.98
N TYR A 61 8.29 -24.31 -10.13
CA TYR A 61 9.30 -23.64 -9.33
C TYR A 61 9.63 -24.42 -8.05
N ALA A 62 10.88 -24.31 -7.62
CA ALA A 62 11.42 -24.88 -6.39
C ALA A 62 11.92 -23.76 -5.46
N PHE A 63 12.40 -24.12 -4.27
CA PHE A 63 12.92 -23.14 -3.32
C PHE A 63 14.15 -22.39 -3.87
N GLU A 64 15.00 -23.08 -4.62
CA GLU A 64 16.20 -22.53 -5.25
C GLU A 64 15.86 -21.46 -6.30
N THR A 65 14.68 -21.58 -6.94
CA THR A 65 14.18 -20.65 -7.96
C THR A 65 13.09 -19.71 -7.42
N ILE A 66 13.06 -19.49 -6.10
CA ILE A 66 12.04 -18.67 -5.43
C ILE A 66 11.96 -17.23 -5.97
N ARG A 67 13.09 -16.65 -6.40
CA ARG A 67 13.12 -15.32 -7.02
C ARG A 67 12.48 -15.31 -8.39
N ASP A 68 12.69 -16.36 -9.18
CA ASP A 68 12.07 -16.51 -10.50
C ASP A 68 10.57 -16.75 -10.36
N ALA A 69 10.15 -17.55 -9.38
CA ALA A 69 8.74 -17.74 -9.04
C ALA A 69 8.07 -16.40 -8.68
N TYR A 70 8.75 -15.56 -7.89
CA TYR A 70 8.25 -14.24 -7.54
C TYR A 70 8.14 -13.32 -8.76
N LYS A 71 9.17 -13.27 -9.60
CA LYS A 71 9.17 -12.46 -10.83
C LYS A 71 8.07 -12.90 -11.80
N ALA A 72 7.87 -14.20 -11.98
CA ALA A 72 6.85 -14.77 -12.85
C ALA A 72 5.44 -14.48 -12.33
N SER A 73 5.17 -14.71 -11.04
CA SER A 73 3.87 -14.40 -10.44
C SER A 73 3.55 -12.89 -10.47
N TYR A 74 4.54 -12.03 -10.20
CA TYR A 74 4.39 -10.58 -10.30
C TYR A 74 4.03 -10.14 -11.72
N THR A 75 4.72 -10.68 -12.73
CA THR A 75 4.46 -10.38 -14.14
C THR A 75 3.06 -10.85 -14.55
N LEU A 76 2.66 -12.05 -14.11
CA LEU A 76 1.35 -12.64 -14.38
C LEU A 76 0.20 -11.80 -13.79
N ILE A 77 0.31 -11.35 -12.55
CA ILE A 77 -0.67 -10.42 -11.95
C ILE A 77 -0.67 -9.08 -12.70
N GLY A 78 0.51 -8.58 -13.09
CA GLY A 78 0.66 -7.36 -13.88
C GLY A 78 -0.01 -7.41 -15.26
N SER A 79 -0.06 -8.59 -15.89
CA SER A 79 -0.74 -8.80 -17.18
C SER A 79 -2.27 -8.96 -17.07
N GLY A 80 -2.84 -8.74 -15.88
CA GLY A 80 -4.29 -8.78 -15.66
C GLY A 80 -4.86 -10.16 -15.30
N TYR A 81 -4.02 -11.09 -14.84
CA TYR A 81 -4.49 -12.39 -14.35
C TYR A 81 -5.54 -12.24 -13.25
N ARG A 82 -6.63 -13.02 -13.36
CA ARG A 82 -7.70 -13.06 -12.36
C ARG A 82 -7.73 -14.44 -11.72
N SER A 83 -7.73 -14.44 -10.39
CA SER A 83 -7.89 -15.62 -9.53
C SER A 83 -9.07 -16.46 -10.01
N ARG A 84 -8.85 -17.75 -10.31
CA ARG A 84 -9.89 -18.64 -10.86
C ARG A 84 -10.80 -19.21 -9.78
N PHE A 85 -10.27 -19.36 -8.56
CA PHE A 85 -11.00 -19.90 -7.41
C PHE A 85 -10.42 -19.34 -6.10
N ARG A 86 -11.07 -19.65 -4.98
CA ARG A 86 -10.60 -19.25 -3.65
C ARG A 86 -9.32 -19.99 -3.29
N GLY A 87 -8.24 -19.24 -3.05
CA GLY A 87 -6.93 -19.80 -2.75
C GLY A 87 -6.02 -20.01 -3.96
N ASP A 88 -6.41 -19.49 -5.12
CA ASP A 88 -5.55 -19.34 -6.30
C ASP A 88 -4.63 -18.11 -6.13
N LEU A 89 -3.68 -17.96 -7.05
CA LEU A 89 -2.77 -16.83 -7.08
C LEU A 89 -3.55 -15.51 -7.26
N HIS A 90 -3.23 -14.54 -6.41
CA HIS A 90 -3.75 -13.19 -6.51
C HIS A 90 -2.71 -12.19 -5.97
N LYS A 91 -3.02 -10.89 -6.09
CA LYS A 91 -2.09 -9.83 -5.75
C LYS A 91 -1.59 -9.90 -4.31
N ASP A 92 -2.45 -10.14 -3.33
CA ASP A 92 -2.05 -10.17 -1.92
C ASP A 92 -1.17 -11.37 -1.58
N ALA A 93 -1.33 -12.49 -2.29
CA ALA A 93 -0.44 -13.65 -2.22
C ALA A 93 0.96 -13.31 -2.76
N VAL A 94 1.06 -12.59 -3.89
CA VAL A 94 2.34 -12.11 -4.42
C VAL A 94 3.02 -11.10 -3.49
N GLU A 95 2.27 -10.19 -2.87
CA GLU A 95 2.82 -9.28 -1.86
C GLU A 95 3.29 -10.03 -0.60
N CYS A 96 2.58 -11.09 -0.20
CA CYS A 96 3.01 -11.97 0.88
C CYS A 96 4.31 -12.72 0.53
N ALA A 97 4.45 -13.17 -0.71
CA ALA A 97 5.67 -13.80 -1.21
C ALA A 97 6.88 -12.86 -1.16
N LYS A 98 6.68 -11.59 -1.52
CA LYS A 98 7.71 -10.55 -1.37
C LYS A 98 8.16 -10.42 0.09
N LEU A 99 7.21 -10.39 1.02
CA LEU A 99 7.51 -10.29 2.45
C LEU A 99 8.26 -11.54 2.96
N PHE A 100 7.91 -12.72 2.46
CA PHE A 100 8.61 -13.97 2.76
C PHE A 100 10.06 -13.96 2.24
N ILE A 101 10.30 -13.47 1.02
CA ILE A 101 11.66 -13.30 0.48
C ILE A 101 12.48 -12.33 1.34
N ILE A 102 11.89 -11.21 1.78
CA ILE A 102 12.56 -10.26 2.70
C ILE A 102 12.94 -10.95 4.02
N TYR A 103 12.08 -11.82 4.55
CA TYR A 103 12.39 -12.62 5.73
C TYR A 103 13.58 -13.56 5.49
N LEU A 104 13.60 -14.29 4.37
CA LEU A 104 14.71 -15.19 4.02
C LEU A 104 16.04 -14.43 3.90
N GLU A 105 16.01 -13.23 3.31
CA GLU A 105 17.17 -12.32 3.23
C GLU A 105 17.61 -11.85 4.62
N THR A 106 16.67 -11.47 5.48
CA THR A 106 16.95 -11.01 6.85
C THR A 106 17.62 -12.11 7.69
N CYS A 107 17.17 -13.35 7.51
CA CYS A 107 17.73 -14.53 8.18
C CYS A 107 18.98 -15.09 7.47
N LYS A 108 19.47 -14.44 6.39
CA LYS A 108 20.61 -14.88 5.59
C LYS A 108 20.46 -16.29 5.00
N VAL A 109 19.22 -16.74 4.81
CA VAL A 109 18.91 -17.98 4.08
C VAL A 109 19.03 -17.75 2.57
N LEU A 110 18.69 -16.53 2.13
CA LEU A 110 18.83 -16.06 0.76
C LEU A 110 19.78 -14.87 0.75
N ASP A 111 20.74 -14.84 -0.17
CA ASP A 111 21.60 -13.66 -0.31
C ASP A 111 20.77 -12.44 -0.70
N SER A 112 20.93 -11.32 0.01
CA SER A 112 20.27 -10.08 -0.36
C SER A 112 20.76 -9.61 -1.73
N LEU A 113 19.83 -9.30 -2.63
CA LEU A 113 20.21 -8.61 -3.85
C LEU A 113 20.83 -7.25 -3.49
N PRO A 114 21.85 -6.79 -4.23
CA PRO A 114 22.37 -5.44 -4.01
C PRO A 114 21.20 -4.46 -4.17
N ALA A 115 21.09 -3.53 -3.22
CA ALA A 115 20.09 -2.48 -3.32
C ALA A 115 20.26 -1.81 -4.70
N PRO A 116 19.18 -1.66 -5.50
CA PRO A 116 19.29 -0.95 -6.76
C PRO A 116 19.88 0.43 -6.48
N THR A 117 20.93 0.81 -7.20
CA THR A 117 21.50 2.15 -7.10
C THR A 117 20.36 3.16 -7.29
N GLU A 118 20.02 3.89 -6.23
CA GLU A 118 18.97 4.89 -6.30
C GLU A 118 19.51 6.07 -7.14
N PRO A 119 18.81 6.50 -8.21
CA PRO A 119 19.30 7.61 -9.01
C PRO A 119 19.52 8.84 -8.13
N ALA A 120 20.60 9.58 -8.37
CA ALA A 120 20.98 10.73 -7.54
C ALA A 120 19.82 11.74 -7.39
N LEU A 121 19.03 11.94 -8.46
CA LEU A 121 17.84 12.77 -8.47
C LEU A 121 16.77 12.36 -7.44
N LEU A 122 16.61 11.07 -7.16
CA LEU A 122 15.64 10.58 -6.18
C LEU A 122 16.11 10.89 -4.75
N VAL A 123 17.41 10.72 -4.49
CA VAL A 123 18.02 11.04 -3.20
C VAL A 123 17.91 12.54 -2.92
N GLU A 124 18.25 13.37 -3.89
CA GLU A 124 18.12 14.82 -3.78
C GLU A 124 16.67 15.28 -3.61
N PHE A 125 15.74 14.71 -4.40
CA PHE A 125 14.32 15.00 -4.25
C PHE A 125 13.80 14.63 -2.86
N ARG A 126 14.24 13.50 -2.31
CA ARG A 126 13.86 13.05 -0.95
C ARG A 126 14.25 14.09 0.09
N HIS A 127 15.51 14.56 0.08
CA HIS A 127 15.97 15.59 1.01
C HIS A 127 15.18 16.88 0.84
N TRP A 128 15.04 17.36 -0.39
CA TRP A 128 14.27 18.56 -0.69
C TRP A 128 12.81 18.47 -0.21
N ALA A 129 12.15 17.33 -0.43
CA ALA A 129 10.75 17.09 -0.06
C ALA A 129 10.55 17.05 1.47
N LEU A 130 11.51 16.51 2.21
CA LEU A 130 11.46 16.46 3.68
C LEU A 130 11.73 17.84 4.28
N GLU A 131 12.79 18.52 3.83
CA GLU A 131 13.24 19.80 4.39
C GLU A 131 12.31 20.96 4.03
N GLN A 132 11.93 21.08 2.76
CA GLN A 132 11.24 22.27 2.25
C GLN A 132 9.71 22.16 2.31
N HIS A 133 9.18 20.93 2.36
CA HIS A 133 7.74 20.69 2.24
C HIS A 133 7.13 19.88 3.39
N GLY A 134 7.93 19.33 4.30
CA GLY A 134 7.43 18.57 5.45
C GLY A 134 6.48 17.43 5.05
N LEU A 135 6.71 16.83 3.89
CA LEU A 135 5.84 15.78 3.35
C LEU A 135 5.85 14.56 4.29
N ALA A 136 4.66 14.01 4.56
CA ALA A 136 4.55 12.77 5.32
C ALA A 136 5.27 11.63 4.59
N GLU A 137 5.95 10.75 5.33
CA GLU A 137 6.74 9.64 4.76
C GLU A 137 5.92 8.75 3.81
N THR A 138 4.64 8.51 4.13
CA THR A 138 3.73 7.73 3.28
C THR A 138 3.47 8.41 1.94
N THR A 139 3.35 9.75 1.94
CA THR A 139 3.19 10.54 0.71
C THR A 139 4.48 10.56 -0.08
N LEU A 140 5.61 10.72 0.61
CA LEU A 140 6.95 10.70 0.01
C LEU A 140 7.25 9.35 -0.64
N GLY A 141 6.90 8.24 0.01
CA GLY A 141 7.05 6.90 -0.55
C GLY A 141 6.27 6.72 -1.85
N PHE A 142 5.02 7.22 -1.89
CA PHE A 142 4.24 7.22 -3.13
C PHE A 142 4.85 8.12 -4.22
N TYR A 143 5.36 9.31 -3.85
CA TYR A 143 6.01 10.21 -4.81
C TYR A 143 7.28 9.59 -5.39
N LEU A 144 8.16 9.07 -4.53
CA LEU A 144 9.41 8.41 -4.94
C LEU A 144 9.16 7.22 -5.85
N HIS A 145 8.11 6.44 -5.62
CA HIS A 145 7.73 5.35 -6.52
C HIS A 145 7.41 5.86 -7.93
N VAL A 146 6.58 6.90 -8.05
CA VAL A 146 6.24 7.50 -9.35
C VAL A 146 7.46 8.13 -10.00
N ILE A 147 8.28 8.83 -9.23
CA ILE A 147 9.48 9.53 -9.71
C ILE A 147 10.52 8.53 -10.21
N ARG A 148 10.69 7.38 -9.54
CA ARG A 148 11.56 6.30 -10.04
C ARG A 148 11.15 5.85 -11.43
N LEU A 149 9.84 5.62 -11.63
CA LEU A 149 9.31 5.22 -12.92
C LEU A 149 9.47 6.33 -13.97
N PHE A 150 9.34 7.58 -13.56
CA PHE A 150 9.54 8.74 -14.43
C PHE A 150 11.00 8.86 -14.88
N VAL A 151 11.95 8.80 -13.96
CA VAL A 151 13.39 8.87 -14.27
C VAL A 151 13.82 7.67 -15.12
N ALA A 152 13.32 6.46 -14.82
CA ALA A 152 13.58 5.29 -15.65
C ALA A 152 13.02 5.42 -17.08
N TYR A 153 11.95 6.18 -17.27
CA TYR A 153 11.34 6.43 -18.57
C TYR A 153 12.03 7.54 -19.36
N MET A 154 12.44 8.60 -18.68
CA MET A 154 12.93 9.84 -19.29
C MET A 154 14.46 9.92 -19.35
N GLY A 155 15.16 9.12 -18.55
CA GLY A 155 16.59 9.26 -18.28
C GLY A 155 16.88 10.20 -17.11
N GLU A 156 18.14 10.18 -16.65
CA GLU A 156 18.60 10.97 -15.49
C GLU A 156 18.95 12.42 -15.82
N ASP A 157 19.04 12.81 -17.09
CA ASP A 157 19.34 14.18 -17.49
C ASP A 157 18.05 15.02 -17.64
N PRO A 158 17.74 15.95 -16.71
CA PRO A 158 16.52 16.74 -16.77
C PRO A 158 16.46 17.75 -17.91
N THR A 159 17.61 18.08 -18.52
CA THR A 159 17.67 19.06 -19.63
C THR A 159 17.02 18.54 -20.90
N THR A 160 16.92 17.22 -21.04
CA THR A 160 16.30 16.53 -22.18
C THR A 160 14.78 16.48 -22.10
N TYR A 161 14.20 16.84 -20.96
CA TYR A 161 12.77 16.69 -20.73
C TYR A 161 11.98 17.70 -21.58
N THR A 162 10.91 17.24 -22.21
CA THR A 162 10.04 18.09 -23.02
C THR A 162 8.59 17.93 -22.58
N ALA A 163 7.74 18.89 -22.94
CA ALA A 163 6.32 18.79 -22.65
C ALA A 163 5.68 17.57 -23.33
N ALA A 164 6.19 17.15 -24.49
CA ALA A 164 5.72 15.96 -25.21
C ALA A 164 6.05 14.67 -24.46
N THR A 165 7.30 14.50 -24.01
CA THR A 165 7.74 13.28 -23.30
C THR A 165 7.08 13.17 -21.92
N ILE A 166 6.88 14.28 -21.21
CA ILE A 166 6.13 14.30 -19.94
C ILE A 166 4.67 13.85 -20.14
N ARG A 167 3.99 14.33 -21.19
CA ARG A 167 2.61 13.91 -21.49
C ARG A 167 2.54 12.43 -21.90
N ALA A 168 3.49 11.96 -22.70
CA ALA A 168 3.58 10.55 -23.08
C ALA A 168 3.69 9.64 -21.86
N PHE A 169 4.58 9.97 -20.90
CA PHE A 169 4.71 9.24 -19.64
C PHE A 169 3.37 9.14 -18.88
N VAL A 170 2.67 10.27 -18.71
CA VAL A 170 1.39 10.29 -17.97
C VAL A 170 0.31 9.47 -18.68
N LEU A 171 0.25 9.54 -20.01
CA LEU A 171 -0.69 8.76 -20.81
C LEU A 171 -0.40 7.26 -20.68
N GLU A 172 0.85 6.84 -20.89
CA GLU A 172 1.25 5.43 -20.82
C GLU A 172 0.98 4.84 -19.43
N ARG A 173 1.36 5.55 -18.36
CA ARG A 173 1.12 5.09 -16.99
C ARG A 173 -0.34 5.22 -16.56
N GLY A 174 -1.13 6.04 -17.25
CA GLY A 174 -2.53 6.28 -16.96
C GLY A 174 -3.50 5.28 -17.60
N GLN A 175 -3.10 4.57 -18.66
CA GLN A 175 -4.00 3.74 -19.48
C GLN A 175 -4.73 2.63 -18.70
N ASN A 176 -4.04 1.98 -17.76
CA ASN A 176 -4.55 0.77 -17.08
C ASN A 176 -4.75 0.95 -15.57
N VAL A 177 -4.95 2.19 -15.11
CA VAL A 177 -5.10 2.49 -13.68
C VAL A 177 -6.33 3.34 -13.39
N SER A 178 -6.81 3.30 -12.16
CA SER A 178 -7.95 4.10 -11.74
C SER A 178 -7.66 5.60 -11.85
N GLN A 179 -8.71 6.41 -12.03
CA GLN A 179 -8.60 7.88 -12.05
C GLN A 179 -7.87 8.43 -10.82
N CYS A 180 -8.10 7.87 -9.63
CA CYS A 180 -7.38 8.25 -8.42
C CYS A 180 -5.86 8.03 -8.55
N ARG A 181 -5.44 6.91 -9.15
CA ARG A 181 -4.03 6.62 -9.39
C ARG A 181 -3.43 7.53 -10.47
N VAL A 182 -4.17 7.84 -11.54
CA VAL A 182 -3.74 8.86 -12.53
C VAL A 182 -3.48 10.21 -11.86
N LYS A 183 -4.40 10.66 -10.98
CA LYS A 183 -4.22 11.90 -10.20
C LYS A 183 -2.96 11.84 -9.35
N GLY A 184 -2.73 10.71 -8.68
CA GLY A 184 -1.52 10.46 -7.92
C GLY A 184 -0.26 10.61 -8.77
N ILE A 185 -0.22 9.98 -9.95
CA ILE A 185 0.90 10.09 -10.90
C ILE A 185 1.15 11.55 -11.27
N ILE A 186 0.10 12.28 -11.70
CA ILE A 186 0.20 13.69 -12.09
C ILE A 186 0.74 14.56 -10.95
N VAL A 187 0.24 14.38 -9.73
CA VAL A 187 0.63 15.18 -8.57
C VAL A 187 2.09 14.89 -8.19
N SER A 188 2.50 13.62 -8.15
CA SER A 188 3.89 13.23 -7.88
C SER A 188 4.85 13.78 -8.92
N THR A 189 4.54 13.61 -10.22
CA THR A 189 5.36 14.16 -11.31
C THR A 189 5.43 15.69 -11.24
N ARG A 190 4.32 16.37 -10.92
CA ARG A 190 4.30 17.83 -10.75
C ARG A 190 5.21 18.28 -9.61
N SER A 191 5.19 17.56 -8.48
CA SER A 191 6.06 17.84 -7.34
C SER A 191 7.53 17.71 -7.73
N PHE A 192 7.87 16.68 -8.51
CA PHE A 192 9.23 16.48 -8.99
C PHE A 192 9.70 17.55 -9.98
N LEU A 193 8.84 17.93 -10.94
CA LEU A 193 9.18 19.03 -11.86
C LEU A 193 9.38 20.34 -11.11
N ARG A 194 8.61 20.62 -10.04
CA ARG A 194 8.82 21.79 -9.18
C ARG A 194 10.17 21.75 -8.47
N PHE A 195 10.59 20.59 -7.98
CA PHE A 195 11.94 20.39 -7.44
C PHE A 195 13.00 20.73 -8.49
N LEU A 196 12.89 20.19 -9.70
CA LEU A 196 13.86 20.46 -10.78
C LEU A 196 13.90 21.94 -11.20
N VAL A 197 12.75 22.62 -11.16
CA VAL A 197 12.67 24.07 -11.41
C VAL A 197 13.32 24.85 -10.26
N ALA A 198 13.06 24.48 -9.01
CA ALA A 198 13.65 25.12 -7.83
C ALA A 198 15.19 24.96 -7.81
N THR A 199 15.71 23.84 -8.30
CA THR A 199 17.14 23.58 -8.46
C THR A 199 17.72 24.06 -9.80
N LYS A 200 16.93 24.80 -10.60
CA LYS A 200 17.32 25.38 -11.90
C LYS A 200 17.78 24.36 -12.95
N ARG A 201 17.33 23.11 -12.86
CA ARG A 201 17.64 22.02 -13.80
C ARG A 201 16.61 21.87 -14.92
N CYS A 202 15.51 22.63 -14.85
CA CYS A 202 14.38 22.50 -15.76
C CYS A 202 13.67 23.86 -15.92
N PRO A 203 13.20 24.23 -17.13
CA PRO A 203 12.38 25.43 -17.33
C PRO A 203 11.04 25.35 -16.58
N SER A 204 10.63 26.45 -15.94
CA SER A 204 9.38 26.54 -15.18
C SER A 204 8.14 26.16 -15.99
N GLY A 205 8.17 26.39 -17.31
CA GLY A 205 7.09 26.05 -18.25
C GLY A 205 6.72 24.57 -18.29
N LEU A 206 7.66 23.65 -18.01
CA LEU A 206 7.40 22.21 -18.12
C LEU A 206 6.43 21.68 -17.05
N VAL A 207 6.28 22.39 -15.93
CA VAL A 207 5.26 22.08 -14.92
C VAL A 207 3.84 22.15 -15.51
N HIS A 208 3.62 23.00 -16.51
CA HIS A 208 2.35 23.17 -17.21
C HIS A 208 2.08 22.11 -18.28
N ALA A 209 3.06 21.26 -18.62
CA ALA A 209 2.84 20.13 -19.52
C ALA A 209 1.89 19.08 -18.95
N LEU A 210 1.79 19.02 -17.61
CA LEU A 210 0.90 18.11 -16.91
C LEU A 210 -0.54 18.65 -16.90
N PRO A 211 -1.53 17.85 -17.31
CA PRO A 211 -2.91 18.29 -17.26
C PRO A 211 -3.31 18.64 -15.83
N ARG A 212 -4.21 19.61 -15.69
CA ARG A 212 -4.93 19.76 -14.42
C ARG A 212 -5.73 18.48 -14.24
N SER A 213 -5.47 17.77 -13.15
CA SER A 213 -6.27 16.61 -12.77
C SER A 213 -7.72 17.07 -12.65
N ALA A 214 -8.60 16.60 -13.53
CA ALA A 214 -10.01 16.95 -13.45
C ALA A 214 -10.58 16.39 -12.14
N ASN A 215 -10.78 17.28 -11.17
CA ASN A 215 -11.58 17.02 -9.98
C ASN A 215 -12.96 17.57 -10.26
N TRP A 216 -13.70 16.89 -11.13
CA TRP A 216 -15.12 17.17 -11.33
C TRP A 216 -15.84 16.92 -10.00
N GLN A 217 -16.13 18.00 -9.29
CA GLN A 217 -16.96 17.97 -8.08
C GLN A 217 -18.31 17.33 -8.45
N LEU A 218 -18.86 16.51 -7.54
CA LEU A 218 -20.17 15.87 -7.71
C LEU A 218 -20.27 14.78 -8.80
N THR A 219 -19.15 14.21 -9.26
CA THR A 219 -19.17 13.09 -10.24
C THR A 219 -19.82 11.80 -9.71
N SER A 220 -20.04 11.71 -8.40
CA SER A 220 -20.76 10.62 -7.76
C SER A 220 -21.57 11.19 -6.61
N ILE A 221 -22.80 10.71 -6.41
CA ILE A 221 -23.57 10.99 -5.20
C ILE A 221 -22.76 10.45 -4.02
N PRO A 222 -22.46 11.28 -3.00
CA PRO A 222 -21.81 10.81 -1.79
C PRO A 222 -22.63 9.66 -1.20
N ARG A 223 -22.02 8.48 -1.09
CA ARG A 223 -22.62 7.40 -0.33
C ARG A 223 -22.61 7.80 1.13
N PHE A 224 -23.77 7.82 1.75
CA PHE A 224 -23.91 8.00 3.19
C PHE A 224 -24.55 6.74 3.80
N LEU A 225 -24.30 6.52 5.08
CA LEU A 225 -24.97 5.48 5.86
C LEU A 225 -26.10 6.15 6.65
N PRO A 226 -27.36 5.69 6.50
CA PRO A 226 -28.44 6.09 7.39
C PRO A 226 -28.10 5.80 8.86
N ASP A 227 -28.67 6.58 9.80
CA ASP A 227 -28.44 6.39 11.23
C ASP A 227 -28.76 4.95 11.69
N ALA A 228 -29.84 4.36 11.18
CA ALA A 228 -30.19 2.97 11.49
C ALA A 228 -29.14 1.94 11.03
N GLU A 229 -28.35 2.24 9.99
CA GLU A 229 -27.22 1.39 9.60
C GLU A 229 -26.03 1.59 10.53
N ILE A 230 -25.77 2.82 10.95
CA ILE A 230 -24.70 3.14 11.92
C ILE A 230 -24.98 2.42 13.24
N GLU A 231 -26.20 2.50 13.77
CA GLU A 231 -26.59 1.79 15.00
C GLU A 231 -26.41 0.27 14.84
N ARG A 232 -26.84 -0.32 13.71
CA ARG A 232 -26.59 -1.75 13.43
C ARG A 232 -25.11 -2.11 13.43
N ILE A 233 -24.23 -1.25 12.93
CA ILE A 233 -22.77 -1.49 12.93
C ILE A 233 -22.21 -1.39 14.35
N ILE A 234 -22.67 -0.42 15.14
CA ILE A 234 -22.29 -0.25 16.55
C ILE A 234 -22.72 -1.48 17.37
N ASP A 235 -23.96 -1.94 17.18
CA ASP A 235 -24.53 -3.09 17.89
C ASP A 235 -23.89 -4.43 17.48
N ALA A 236 -23.37 -4.51 16.24
CA ALA A 236 -22.66 -5.68 15.75
C ALA A 236 -21.23 -5.82 16.30
N CYS A 237 -20.73 -4.85 17.08
CA CYS A 237 -19.41 -4.95 17.70
C CYS A 237 -19.41 -6.01 18.82
N ASP A 238 -18.77 -7.15 18.57
CA ASP A 238 -18.72 -8.29 19.47
C ASP A 238 -17.30 -8.77 19.81
N GLY A 239 -17.19 -9.84 20.59
CA GLY A 239 -15.93 -10.46 20.98
C GLY A 239 -15.07 -9.63 21.95
N GLU A 240 -13.78 -9.99 22.01
CA GLU A 240 -12.81 -9.42 22.94
C GLU A 240 -12.54 -7.93 22.67
N HIS A 241 -12.63 -7.50 21.41
CA HIS A 241 -12.30 -6.13 21.00
C HIS A 241 -13.52 -5.20 20.87
N ARG A 242 -14.72 -5.65 21.26
CA ARG A 242 -15.98 -4.90 21.10
C ARG A 242 -15.92 -3.44 21.57
N LEU A 243 -15.28 -3.16 22.70
CA LEU A 243 -15.21 -1.79 23.25
C LEU A 243 -14.32 -0.89 22.38
N ARG A 244 -13.20 -1.42 21.90
CA ARG A 244 -12.30 -0.72 20.99
C ARG A 244 -12.99 -0.44 19.66
N ASP A 245 -13.60 -1.47 19.07
CA ASP A 245 -14.21 -1.37 17.75
C ASP A 245 -15.41 -0.41 17.80
N ARG A 246 -16.21 -0.47 18.86
CA ARG A 246 -17.29 0.48 19.14
C ARG A 246 -16.78 1.92 19.27
N ALA A 247 -15.71 2.15 20.04
CA ALA A 247 -15.11 3.47 20.18
C ALA A 247 -14.60 4.01 18.83
N ILE A 248 -13.93 3.17 18.03
CA ILE A 248 -13.46 3.54 16.68
C ILE A 248 -14.65 3.97 15.81
N ILE A 249 -15.73 3.19 15.77
CA ILE A 249 -16.91 3.50 14.95
C ILE A 249 -17.58 4.79 15.41
N LEU A 250 -17.73 5.01 16.72
CA LEU A 250 -18.29 6.26 17.27
C LEU A 250 -17.45 7.48 16.88
N LEU A 251 -16.13 7.40 17.01
CA LEU A 251 -15.22 8.47 16.62
C LEU A 251 -15.30 8.80 15.12
N LEU A 252 -15.43 7.77 14.27
CA LEU A 252 -15.58 7.95 12.82
C LEU A 252 -16.95 8.52 12.44
N ALA A 253 -18.03 7.96 12.98
CA ALA A 253 -19.39 8.23 12.53
C ALA A 253 -20.03 9.46 13.22
N ARG A 254 -19.70 9.72 14.50
CA ARG A 254 -20.30 10.80 15.29
C ARG A 254 -19.42 12.04 15.35
N LEU A 255 -18.10 11.89 15.45
CA LEU A 255 -17.15 13.02 15.46
C LEU A 255 -16.50 13.29 14.08
N GLY A 256 -16.77 12.46 13.07
CA GLY A 256 -16.29 12.67 11.71
C GLY A 256 -14.76 12.57 11.57
N LEU A 257 -14.09 11.89 12.50
CA LEU A 257 -12.64 11.73 12.46
C LEU A 257 -12.20 10.87 11.27
N ARG A 258 -11.01 11.13 10.74
CA ARG A 258 -10.39 10.28 9.72
C ARG A 258 -9.83 9.02 10.39
N ALA A 259 -9.84 7.90 9.69
CA ALA A 259 -9.27 6.64 10.18
C ALA A 259 -7.82 6.78 10.69
N SER A 260 -6.99 7.60 10.02
CA SER A 260 -5.62 7.87 10.45
C SER A 260 -5.52 8.72 11.72
N GLU A 261 -6.51 9.57 11.99
CA GLU A 261 -6.57 10.36 13.22
C GLU A 261 -6.94 9.44 14.37
N VAL A 262 -7.98 8.62 14.21
CA VAL A 262 -8.41 7.62 15.20
C VAL A 262 -7.28 6.65 15.54
N ALA A 263 -6.57 6.14 14.53
CA ALA A 263 -5.48 5.17 14.72
C ALA A 263 -4.25 5.74 15.46
N ARG A 264 -4.12 7.07 15.57
CA ARG A 264 -2.99 7.75 16.22
C ARG A 264 -3.31 8.29 17.61
N LEU A 265 -4.59 8.25 18.01
CA LEU A 265 -5.01 8.74 19.31
C LEU A 265 -4.33 7.96 20.44
N THR A 266 -3.89 8.71 21.43
CA THR A 266 -3.34 8.19 22.68
C THR A 266 -4.26 8.58 23.85
N PHE A 267 -4.07 7.97 25.01
CA PHE A 267 -4.84 8.36 26.20
C PHE A 267 -4.55 9.80 26.66
N ASP A 268 -3.37 10.33 26.35
CA ASP A 268 -2.97 11.71 26.68
C ASP A 268 -3.73 12.76 25.84
N ASP A 269 -4.29 12.34 24.71
CA ASP A 269 -5.13 13.19 23.87
C ASP A 269 -6.55 13.37 24.44
N LEU A 270 -6.92 12.60 25.47
CA LEU A 270 -8.25 12.62 26.09
C LEU A 270 -8.22 13.39 27.41
N ASP A 271 -8.96 14.50 27.46
CA ASP A 271 -9.22 15.23 28.70
C ASP A 271 -10.58 14.84 29.24
N TRP A 272 -10.60 13.81 30.09
CA TRP A 272 -11.83 13.32 30.72
C TRP A 272 -12.47 14.34 31.66
N SER A 273 -11.67 15.24 32.24
CA SER A 273 -12.16 16.24 33.19
C SER A 273 -12.96 17.34 32.50
N GLN A 274 -12.50 17.74 31.31
CA GLN A 274 -13.15 18.77 30.51
C GLN A 274 -14.06 18.18 29.42
N GLY A 275 -14.06 16.86 29.23
CA GLY A 275 -14.82 16.18 28.20
C GLY A 275 -14.36 16.55 26.79
N HIS A 276 -13.04 16.62 26.56
CA HIS A 276 -12.47 16.99 25.26
C HIS A 276 -11.52 15.93 24.72
N ILE A 277 -11.39 15.89 23.40
CA ILE A 277 -10.40 15.11 22.66
C ILE A 277 -9.54 16.02 21.79
N ARG A 278 -8.22 15.84 21.85
CA ARG A 278 -7.23 16.53 21.03
C ARG A 278 -6.95 15.74 19.76
N ILE A 279 -7.23 16.34 18.60
CA ILE A 279 -7.03 15.74 17.30
C ILE A 279 -5.86 16.39 16.59
N HIS A 280 -4.92 15.55 16.14
CA HIS A 280 -3.77 15.95 15.33
C HIS A 280 -4.15 15.91 13.85
N GLY A 281 -4.68 17.01 13.34
CA GLY A 281 -5.14 17.16 11.96
C GLY A 281 -4.03 17.35 10.93
N LYS A 282 -4.44 17.46 9.66
CA LYS A 282 -3.51 17.67 8.53
C LYS A 282 -2.76 18.99 8.68
N GLY A 283 -1.46 18.97 8.41
CA GLY A 283 -0.61 20.17 8.49
C GLY A 283 -0.14 20.52 9.90
N ARG A 284 -0.13 19.55 10.83
CA ARG A 284 0.21 19.74 12.25
C ARG A 284 -0.75 20.70 12.98
N ARG A 285 -1.99 20.83 12.49
CA ARG A 285 -3.03 21.59 13.16
C ARG A 285 -3.62 20.75 14.30
N LEU A 286 -3.71 21.34 15.48
CA LEU A 286 -4.41 20.75 16.62
C LEU A 286 -5.85 21.26 16.65
N GLU A 287 -6.80 20.35 16.79
CA GLU A 287 -8.22 20.67 16.98
C GLU A 287 -8.72 20.01 18.28
N LEU A 288 -9.47 20.77 19.07
CA LEU A 288 -10.14 20.27 20.27
C LEU A 288 -11.60 20.04 19.93
N LEU A 289 -12.07 18.81 20.13
CA LEU A 289 -13.47 18.44 19.94
C LEU A 289 -14.08 18.00 21.27
N PRO A 290 -15.37 18.24 21.50
CA PRO A 290 -16.06 17.68 22.66
C PRO A 290 -16.18 16.16 22.51
N LEU A 291 -15.97 15.44 23.60
CA LEU A 291 -16.42 14.07 23.74
C LEU A 291 -17.94 14.12 23.90
N THR A 292 -18.66 13.75 22.84
CA THR A 292 -20.11 13.61 22.88
C THR A 292 -20.48 12.54 23.89
N GLN A 293 -21.33 12.90 24.87
CA GLN A 293 -21.85 12.00 25.89
C GLN A 293 -22.71 10.88 25.29
#